data_AF-A0A4Q5QRW0-F1
#
_entry.id   AF-A0A4Q5QRW0-F1
#
_cell.length_a   1.000
_cell.length_b   1.000
_cell.length_c   1.000
_cell.angle_alpha   90.00
_cell.angle_beta   90.00
_cell.angle_gamma   90.00
#
_symmetry.space_group_name_H-M   'P 1'
#
loop_
_entity.id
_entity.type
_entity.pdbx_description
1 polymer ?
#
loop_
_entity_poly.entity_id
_entity_poly.type
_entity_poly.pdbx_seq_one_letter_code
_entity_poly.pdbx_strand_id
1 'polypeptide(L)'
;MADQVNLSITMKADLAAQLTAAAAERGWSPESLAADCVAQVLEITIRHRVAIERLEQVDAAILEMAKAIGELGAPSGGIDLSKVCRYASPSKGSDTSSTT
;
A
#
# COMPACT_ATOMS: atom_id res chain seq x y z
N MET A 1 5.43 30.73 -13.49
CA MET A 1 6.03 31.19 -12.22
C MET A 1 5.27 30.46 -11.14
N ALA A 2 5.92 29.70 -10.26
CA ALA A 2 5.20 28.97 -9.23
C ALA A 2 4.62 29.97 -8.21
N ASP A 3 3.34 29.85 -7.90
CA ASP A 3 2.68 30.69 -6.90
C ASP A 3 3.29 30.42 -5.52
N GLN A 4 4.06 31.39 -5.02
CA GLN A 4 4.61 31.33 -3.67
C GLN A 4 3.47 31.58 -2.67
N VAL A 5 3.25 30.63 -1.75
CA VAL A 5 2.27 30.78 -0.66
C VAL A 5 2.97 31.33 0.58
N ASN A 6 2.41 32.38 1.17
CA ASN A 6 2.86 32.93 2.45
C ASN A 6 1.90 32.48 3.55
N LEU A 7 2.44 31.95 4.64
CA LEU A 7 1.68 31.46 5.79
C LEU A 7 2.17 32.18 7.05
N SER A 8 1.22 32.65 7.87
CA SER A 8 1.48 33.12 9.22
C SER A 8 0.94 32.11 10.21
N ILE A 9 1.79 31.64 11.13
CA ILE A 9 1.45 30.57 12.07
C ILE A 9 1.82 31.03 13.47
N THR A 10 0.88 30.89 14.40
CA THR A 10 1.14 31.10 15.84
C THR A 10 1.31 29.75 16.51
N MET A 11 2.38 29.62 17.29
CA MET A 11 2.73 28.38 17.99
C MET A 11 2.85 28.63 19.49
N LYS A 12 2.69 27.57 20.28
CA LYS A 12 2.88 27.61 21.73
C LYS A 12 4.33 27.99 22.04
N ALA A 13 4.54 28.72 23.14
CA ALA A 13 5.84 29.25 23.53
C ALA A 13 6.93 28.16 23.62
N ASP A 14 6.60 27.02 24.22
CA ASP A 14 7.55 25.91 24.38
C ASP A 14 8.01 25.34 23.02
N LEU A 15 7.09 25.25 22.06
CA LEU A 15 7.40 24.76 20.71
C LEU A 15 8.22 25.80 19.93
N ALA A 16 7.89 27.09 20.08
CA ALA A 16 8.68 28.17 19.48
C ALA A 16 10.13 28.14 19.98
N ALA A 17 10.32 27.97 21.29
CA ALA A 17 11.65 27.87 21.89
C ALA A 17 12.44 26.66 21.34
N GLN A 18 11.79 25.51 21.20
CA GLN A 18 12.42 24.31 20.62
C GLN A 18 12.81 24.54 19.15
N LEU A 19 11.93 25.15 18.35
CA LEU A 19 12.22 25.47 16.96
C LEU A 19 13.42 26.42 16.85
N THR A 20 13.44 27.49 17.65
CA THR A 20 14.55 28.44 17.66
C THR A 20 15.87 27.78 18.06
N ALA A 21 15.87 26.93 19.10
CA ALA A 21 17.06 26.20 19.51
C ALA A 21 17.57 25.25 18.40
N ALA A 22 16.68 24.44 17.83
CA ALA A 22 17.02 23.51 16.75
C ALA A 22 17.50 24.22 15.48
N ALA A 23 16.94 25.40 15.17
CA ALA A 23 17.40 26.22 14.06
C ALA A 23 18.81 26.76 14.32
N ALA A 24 19.08 27.26 15.53
CA ALA A 24 20.39 27.76 15.93
C ALA A 24 21.48 26.67 15.87
N GLU A 25 21.20 25.46 16.33
CA GLU A 25 22.12 24.30 16.25
C GLU A 25 22.52 23.97 14.81
N ARG A 26 21.65 24.27 13.84
CA ARG A 26 21.86 24.03 12.40
C ARG A 26 22.37 25.26 11.65
N GLY A 27 22.47 26.41 12.32
CA GLY A 27 22.82 27.70 11.70
C GLY A 27 21.74 28.22 10.75
N TRP A 28 20.47 27.84 10.95
CA TRP A 28 19.33 28.23 10.11
C TRP A 28 18.45 29.27 10.81
N SER A 29 17.63 29.99 10.05
CA SER A 29 16.56 30.78 10.64
C SER A 29 15.40 29.86 11.10
N PRO A 30 14.67 30.22 12.17
CA PRO A 30 13.49 29.47 12.61
C PRO A 30 12.45 29.30 11.49
N GLU A 31 12.25 30.31 10.65
CA GLU A 31 11.31 30.30 9.54
C GLU A 31 11.74 29.31 8.44
N SER A 32 13.03 29.30 8.09
CA SER A 32 13.55 28.35 7.11
C SER A 32 13.42 26.91 7.60
N LEU A 33 13.70 26.67 8.90
CA LEU A 33 13.54 25.34 9.47
C LEU A 33 12.06 24.94 9.52
N ALA A 34 11.16 25.85 9.89
CA ALA A 34 9.72 25.58 9.89
C ALA A 34 9.21 25.24 8.48
N ALA A 35 9.62 25.99 7.46
CA ALA A 35 9.26 25.72 6.07
C ALA A 35 9.74 24.33 5.62
N ASP A 36 10.98 23.96 5.96
CA ASP A 36 11.52 22.64 5.66
C ASP A 36 10.75 21.52 6.38
N CYS A 37 10.43 21.69 7.67
CA CYS A 37 9.61 20.74 8.41
C CYS A 37 8.21 20.56 7.76
N VAL A 38 7.58 21.65 7.32
CA VAL A 38 6.28 21.58 6.61
C VAL A 38 6.43 20.80 5.30
N ALA A 39 7.50 21.05 4.53
CA ALA A 39 7.75 20.34 3.29
C ALA A 39 7.94 18.83 3.52
N GLN A 40 8.72 18.45 4.54
CA GLN A 40 8.95 17.05 4.90
C GLN A 40 7.65 16.35 5.33
N VAL A 41 6.85 16.97 6.20
CA VAL A 41 5.58 16.39 6.68
C VAL A 41 4.58 16.25 5.53
N LEU A 42 4.52 17.23 4.63
CA LEU A 42 3.66 17.18 3.46
C LEU A 42 4.04 16.02 2.53
N GLU A 43 5.34 15.85 2.27
CA GLU A 43 5.85 14.75 1.44
C GLU A 43 5.47 13.38 2.01
N ILE A 44 5.64 13.19 3.32
CA ILE A 44 5.25 11.96 4.03
C ILE A 44 3.74 11.73 3.90
N THR A 45 2.94 12.77 4.14
CA THR A 45 1.48 12.68 4.09
C THR A 45 0.98 12.29 2.69
N ILE A 46 1.58 12.86 1.64
CA ILE A 46 1.26 12.52 0.25
C ILE A 46 1.60 11.04 -0.04
N ARG A 47 2.81 10.60 0.34
CA ARG A 47 3.21 9.20 0.14
C ARG A 47 2.31 8.22 0.90
N HIS A 48 1.96 8.54 2.14
CA HIS A 48 1.09 7.74 2.97
C HIS A 48 -0.30 7.59 2.33
N ARG A 49 -0.86 8.67 1.80
CA ARG A 49 -2.15 8.61 1.09
C ARG A 49 -2.09 7.67 -0.11
N VAL A 50 -1.06 7.79 -0.95
CA VAL A 50 -0.87 6.89 -2.10
C VAL A 50 -0.73 5.43 -1.66
N ALA A 51 -0.06 5.18 -0.52
CA ALA A 51 0.06 3.84 0.03
C ALA A 51 -1.31 3.27 0.44
N ILE A 52 -2.16 4.05 1.10
CA ILE A 52 -3.54 3.64 1.45
C ILE A 52 -4.34 3.33 0.20
N GLU A 53 -4.34 4.21 -0.80
CA GLU A 53 -5.09 4.01 -2.04
C GLU A 53 -4.67 2.71 -2.76
N ARG A 54 -3.39 2.34 -2.69
CA ARG A 54 -2.89 1.07 -3.23
C ARG A 54 -3.32 -0.14 -2.40
N LEU A 55 -3.34 -0.01 -1.07
CA LEU A 55 -3.84 -1.08 -0.19
C LEU A 55 -5.31 -1.37 -0.46
N GLU A 56 -6.13 -0.34 -0.65
CA GLU A 56 -7.55 -0.49 -1.00
C GLU A 56 -7.73 -1.24 -2.33
N GLN A 57 -6.90 -0.97 -3.34
CA GLN A 57 -6.92 -1.69 -4.62
C GLN A 57 -6.52 -3.17 -4.45
N VAL A 58 -5.50 -3.44 -3.63
CA VAL A 58 -5.07 -4.81 -3.34
C VAL A 58 -6.17 -5.58 -2.59
N ASP A 59 -6.80 -4.96 -1.61
CA ASP A 59 -7.90 -5.56 -0.86
C ASP A 59 -9.09 -5.90 -1.79
N ALA A 60 -9.45 -5.00 -2.70
CA ALA A 60 -10.48 -5.26 -3.70
C ALA A 60 -10.12 -6.45 -4.59
N ALA A 61 -8.87 -6.53 -5.07
CA ALA A 61 -8.39 -7.64 -5.88
C ALA A 61 -8.38 -8.97 -5.11
N ILE A 62 -8.02 -8.95 -3.81
CA ILE A 62 -8.06 -10.14 -2.95
C ILE A 62 -9.49 -10.65 -2.79
N LEU A 63 -10.46 -9.75 -2.57
CA LEU A 63 -11.87 -10.12 -2.48
C LEU A 63 -12.40 -10.71 -3.79
N GLU A 64 -12.01 -10.13 -4.93
CA GLU A 64 -12.37 -10.65 -6.25
C GLU A 64 -11.79 -12.05 -6.50
N MET A 65 -10.50 -12.26 -6.17
CA MET A 65 -9.86 -13.57 -6.25
C MET A 65 -10.54 -14.60 -5.34
N ALA A 66 -10.88 -14.22 -4.10
CA ALA A 66 -11.58 -15.10 -3.18
C ALA A 66 -12.96 -15.52 -3.73
N LYS A 67 -13.70 -14.58 -4.35
CA LYS A 67 -14.97 -14.89 -5.01
C LYS A 67 -14.78 -15.87 -6.18
N ALA A 68 -13.80 -15.62 -7.05
CA ALA A 68 -13.51 -16.51 -8.17
C ALA A 68 -13.14 -17.92 -7.70
N ILE A 69 -12.31 -18.06 -6.67
CA ILE A 69 -11.99 -19.36 -6.06
C ILE A 69 -13.23 -20.02 -5.47
N GLY A 70 -14.09 -19.25 -4.79
CA GLY A 70 -15.35 -19.76 -4.26
C GLY A 70 -16.29 -20.32 -5.35
N GLU A 71 -16.40 -19.63 -6.48
CA GLU A 71 -17.17 -20.11 -7.65
C GLU A 71 -16.57 -21.39 -8.24
N LEU A 72 -15.24 -21.51 -8.32
CA LEU A 72 -14.55 -22.72 -8.76
C LEU A 72 -14.75 -23.92 -7.82
N GLY A 73 -14.85 -23.67 -6.51
CA GLY A 73 -15.04 -24.68 -5.48
C GLY A 73 -16.49 -25.10 -5.26
N ALA A 74 -17.47 -24.40 -5.86
CA ALA A 74 -18.88 -24.68 -5.67
C ALA A 74 -19.28 -26.02 -6.33
N PRO A 75 -20.01 -26.91 -5.63
CA PRO A 75 -20.34 -28.26 -6.10
C PRO A 75 -21.34 -28.30 -7.28
N SER A 76 -21.77 -27.15 -7.80
CA SER A 76 -22.78 -27.05 -8.85
C SER A 76 -22.36 -26.00 -9.88
N GLY A 77 -21.82 -26.44 -11.02
CA GLY A 77 -21.55 -25.50 -12.10
C GLY A 77 -20.72 -25.94 -13.30
N GLY A 78 -20.46 -27.23 -13.54
CA GLY A 78 -19.87 -27.68 -14.81
C GLY A 78 -18.56 -26.98 -15.23
N ILE A 79 -17.82 -26.39 -14.29
CA ILE A 79 -16.57 -25.72 -14.59
C ILE A 79 -15.53 -26.80 -14.84
N ASP A 80 -15.01 -26.81 -16.07
CA ASP A 80 -13.94 -27.71 -16.48
C ASP A 80 -12.61 -27.25 -15.86
N LEU A 81 -12.32 -27.77 -14.67
CA LEU A 81 -11.11 -27.49 -13.90
C LEU A 81 -9.83 -27.83 -14.67
N SER A 82 -9.88 -28.64 -15.73
CA SER A 82 -8.72 -28.93 -16.58
C SER A 82 -8.24 -27.71 -17.38
N LYS A 83 -9.10 -26.70 -17.59
CA LYS A 83 -8.76 -25.43 -18.23
C LYS A 83 -8.18 -24.40 -17.25
N VAL A 84 -8.30 -24.65 -15.94
CA VAL A 84 -7.90 -23.72 -14.88
C VAL A 84 -6.69 -24.25 -14.11
N CYS A 85 -6.63 -25.56 -13.85
CA CYS A 85 -5.52 -26.21 -13.17
C CYS A 85 -4.41 -26.57 -14.16
N ARG A 86 -3.25 -25.92 -14.03
CA ARG A 86 -2.06 -26.23 -14.84
C ARG A 86 -1.49 -27.64 -14.59
N TYR A 87 -1.82 -28.24 -13.45
CA TYR A 87 -1.45 -29.60 -13.09
C TYR A 87 -2.66 -30.51 -13.26
N ALA A 88 -2.51 -31.55 -14.09
CA ALA A 88 -3.55 -32.57 -14.25
C ALA A 88 -3.83 -33.25 -12.90
N SER A 89 -5.10 -33.51 -12.60
CA SER A 89 -5.47 -34.37 -11.46
C SER A 89 -4.73 -35.71 -11.60
N PRO A 90 -4.18 -36.29 -10.51
CA PRO A 90 -3.53 -37.60 -10.59
C PRO A 90 -4.55 -38.58 -11.17
N SER A 91 -4.25 -39.15 -12.33
CA SER A 91 -5.11 -40.15 -12.95
C SER A 91 -5.30 -41.26 -11.92
N LYS A 92 -6.56 -41.56 -11.57
CA LYS A 92 -6.88 -42.72 -10.74
C LYS A 92 -6.10 -43.91 -11.29
N GLY A 93 -5.22 -44.47 -10.46
CA GLY A 93 -4.33 -45.55 -10.84
C GLY A 93 -5.12 -46.68 -11.49
N SER A 94 -4.81 -46.97 -12.75
CA SER A 94 -5.00 -48.28 -13.33
C SER A 94 -3.67 -49.02 -13.18
N ASP A 95 -3.38 -49.46 -11.96
CA ASP A 95 -2.45 -50.57 -11.75
C ASP A 95 -3.13 -51.83 -12.32
N THR A 96 -2.89 -52.10 -13.59
CA THR A 96 -2.98 -53.45 -14.12
C THR A 96 -1.57 -53.89 -14.46
N SER A 97 -0.91 -54.42 -13.44
CA SER A 97 0.13 -55.42 -13.61
C SER A 97 -0.44 -56.57 -14.44
N SER A 98 0.14 -56.81 -15.61
CA SER A 98 0.01 -58.08 -16.33
C SER A 98 1.26 -58.31 -17.17
N THR A 99 2.14 -59.08 -16.55
CA THR A 99 3.08 -60.04 -17.13
C THR A 99 2.74 -60.47 -18.55
N THR A 100 3.69 -60.35 -19.48
CA THR A 100 4.25 -61.47 -20.27
C THR A 100 5.57 -61.02 -20.89
#